data_AF-K2AH72-F1
#
_entry.id   AF-K2AH72-F1
#
_cell.length_a   1.000
_cell.length_b   1.000
_cell.length_c   1.000
_cell.angle_alpha   90.00
_cell.angle_beta   90.00
_cell.angle_gamma   90.00
#
_symmetry.space_group_name_H-M   'P 1'
#
loop_
_entity.id
_entity.type
_entity.pdbx_description
1 polymer ?
#
loop_
_entity_poly.entity_id
_entity_poly.type
_entity_poly.pdbx_seq_one_letter_code
_entity_poly.pdbx_strand_id
1 'polypeptide(L)' 'MLILEDIPQLSASNYNEAKRFVTLIDALYEAKVRLICSAADEPERLYIEGSGSFEFERTASRLREMQGADWGKGSD' A
#
# COMPACT_ATOMS: atom_id res chain seq x y z
N MET A 1 -1.36 14.75 2.96
CA MET A 1 -0.41 13.76 3.52
C MET A 1 -1.16 12.90 4.52
N LEU A 2 -0.92 11.60 4.55
CA LEU A 2 -1.50 10.66 5.50
C LEU A 2 -0.38 9.95 6.26
N ILE A 3 -0.59 9.70 7.56
CA ILE A 3 0.28 8.88 8.40
C ILE A 3 -0.53 7.68 8.88
N LEU A 4 0.02 6.47 8.73
CA LEU A 4 -0.61 5.22 9.14
C LEU A 4 0.42 4.33 9.83
N GLU A 5 0.11 3.85 11.02
CA GLU A 5 1.04 3.02 11.81
C GLU A 5 0.53 1.59 11.94
N ASP A 6 1.47 0.68 12.20
CA ASP A 6 1.25 -0.72 12.56
C ASP A 6 0.39 -1.50 11.56
N ILE A 7 0.66 -1.32 10.26
CA ILE A 7 0.02 -2.14 9.21
C ILE A 7 0.46 -3.60 9.44
N PRO A 8 -0.47 -4.51 9.79
CA PRO A 8 -0.11 -5.90 10.07
C PRO A 8 0.23 -6.63 8.77
N GLN A 9 0.79 -7.84 8.89
CA GLN A 9 0.81 -8.74 7.75
C GLN A 9 -0.63 -9.10 7.37
N LEU A 10 -0.93 -8.96 6.09
CA LEU A 10 -2.22 -9.23 5.49
C LEU A 10 -2.18 -10.62 4.83
N SER A 11 -3.33 -11.28 4.81
CA SER A 11 -3.49 -12.67 4.39
C SER A 11 -4.96 -12.95 4.06
N ALA A 12 -5.22 -14.15 3.55
CA ALA A 12 -6.60 -14.61 3.35
C ALA A 12 -7.46 -14.57 4.64
N SER A 13 -6.84 -14.68 5.82
CA SER A 13 -7.56 -14.68 7.10
C SER A 13 -8.09 -13.31 7.52
N ASN A 14 -7.52 -12.22 6.98
CA ASN A 14 -7.94 -10.83 7.18
C ASN A 14 -8.15 -10.13 5.82
N TYR A 15 -8.83 -10.84 4.90
CA TYR A 15 -9.05 -10.40 3.52
C TYR A 15 -9.79 -9.06 3.43
N ASN A 16 -10.72 -8.77 4.34
CA ASN A 16 -11.45 -7.49 4.33
C ASN A 16 -10.52 -6.31 4.64
N GLU A 17 -9.58 -6.49 5.57
CA GLU A 17 -8.53 -5.54 5.90
C GLU A 17 -7.62 -5.33 4.69
N ALA A 18 -7.21 -6.43 4.04
CA ALA A 18 -6.39 -6.38 2.84
C ALA A 18 -7.08 -5.58 1.72
N LYS A 19 -8.35 -5.84 1.46
CA LYS A 19 -9.14 -5.13 0.45
C LYS A 19 -9.29 -3.63 0.75
N ARG A 20 -9.51 -3.27 2.02
CA ARG A 20 -9.56 -1.86 2.45
C ARG A 20 -8.21 -1.19 2.27
N PHE A 21 -7.11 -1.89 2.58
CA PHE A 21 -5.76 -1.37 2.37
C PHE A 21 -5.46 -1.13 0.89
N VAL A 22 -5.77 -2.09 0.00
CA VAL A 22 -5.67 -1.92 -1.46
C VAL A 22 -6.45 -0.67 -1.91
N THR A 23 -7.70 -0.55 -1.48
CA THR A 23 -8.56 0.60 -1.84
C THR A 23 -7.97 1.94 -1.38
N LEU A 24 -7.39 1.97 -0.17
CA LEU A 24 -6.74 3.16 0.37
C LEU A 24 -5.50 3.53 -0.45
N ILE A 25 -4.62 2.57 -0.74
CA ILE A 25 -3.41 2.83 -1.53
C ILE A 25 -3.76 3.33 -2.92
N ASP A 26 -4.78 2.77 -3.56
CA ASP A 26 -5.24 3.22 -4.88
C ASP A 26 -5.68 4.69 -4.86
N ALA A 27 -6.51 5.07 -3.89
CA ALA A 27 -6.96 6.46 -3.74
C ALA A 27 -5.80 7.43 -3.46
N LEU A 28 -4.84 7.05 -2.62
CA LEU A 28 -3.67 7.88 -2.32
C LEU A 28 -2.73 8.01 -3.51
N TYR A 29 -2.54 6.92 -4.25
CA TYR A 29 -1.69 6.87 -5.43
C TYR A 29 -2.25 7.77 -6.54
N GLU A 30 -3.55 7.68 -6.81
CA GLU A 30 -4.25 8.52 -7.81
C GLU A 30 -4.22 10.00 -7.43
N ALA A 31 -4.47 10.31 -6.16
CA ALA A 31 -4.45 11.69 -5.66
C ALA A 31 -3.03 12.23 -5.42
N LYS A 32 -1.97 11.46 -5.72
CA LYS A 32 -0.55 11.80 -5.45
C LYS A 32 -0.31 12.27 -4.01
N VAL A 33 -1.02 11.67 -3.05
CA VAL A 33 -0.89 11.99 -1.63
C VAL A 33 0.36 11.32 -1.08
N ARG A 34 1.16 12.08 -0.31
CA ARG A 34 2.26 11.51 0.47
C ARG A 34 1.72 10.63 1.59
N LEU A 35 2.19 9.39 1.64
CA LEU A 35 1.95 8.43 2.71
C LEU A 35 3.24 8.21 3.48
N ILE A 36 3.17 8.30 4.80
CA ILE A 36 4.22 7.82 5.71
C ILE A 36 3.59 6.67 6.51
N CYS A 37 4.23 5.50 6.52
CA CYS A 37 3.68 4.38 7.28
C CYS A 37 4.73 3.43 7.86
N SER A 38 4.34 2.75 8.94
CA SER A 38 5.02 1.54 9.44
C SER A 38 4.20 0.31 9.10
N ALA A 39 4.88 -0.77 8.74
CA ALA A 39 4.26 -2.03 8.37
C ALA A 39 5.10 -3.20 8.88
N ALA A 40 4.44 -4.35 9.07
CA ALA A 40 5.06 -5.56 9.61
C ALA A 40 6.13 -6.17 8.69
N ASP A 41 6.10 -5.88 7.38
CA ASP A 41 7.06 -6.37 6.39
C ASP A 41 7.13 -5.39 5.19
N GLU A 42 8.02 -5.67 4.24
CA GLU A 42 8.13 -4.97 2.95
C GLU A 42 6.85 -5.11 2.11
N PRO A 43 6.56 -4.16 1.20
CA PRO A 43 5.30 -4.14 0.44
C PRO A 43 4.92 -5.46 -0.22
N GLU A 44 5.87 -6.16 -0.86
CA GLU A 44 5.65 -7.42 -1.55
C GLU A 44 5.37 -8.60 -0.61
N ARG A 45 5.70 -8.45 0.67
CA ARG A 45 5.53 -9.49 1.71
C ARG A 45 4.37 -9.22 2.65
N LEU A 46 3.71 -8.08 2.51
CA LEU A 46 2.50 -7.75 3.26
C LEU A 46 1.30 -8.63 2.87
N TYR A 47 1.29 -9.24 1.69
CA TYR A 47 0.29 -10.25 1.31
C TYR A 47 0.90 -11.25 0.31
N ILE A 48 1.23 -12.44 0.80
CA ILE A 48 2.03 -13.41 0.03
C ILE A 48 1.15 -14.32 -0.84
N GLU A 49 0.04 -14.80 -0.29
CA GLU A 49 -0.77 -15.83 -0.94
C GLU A 49 -2.25 -15.77 -0.54
N GLY A 50 -3.10 -16.36 -1.38
CA GLY A 50 -4.54 -16.39 -1.21
C GLY A 50 -5.28 -15.59 -2.28
N SER A 51 -6.61 -15.55 -2.17
CA SER A 51 -7.47 -14.77 -3.08
C SER A 51 -7.07 -13.29 -3.02
N GLY A 52 -6.98 -12.61 -4.17
CA GLY A 52 -6.57 -11.20 -4.24
C GLY A 52 -5.06 -10.95 -4.20
N SER A 53 -4.20 -11.98 -4.18
CA SER A 53 -2.73 -11.80 -4.22
C SER A 53 -2.25 -11.01 -5.44
N PHE A 54 -2.83 -11.25 -6.62
CA PHE A 54 -2.51 -10.49 -7.84
C PHE A 54 -2.91 -9.01 -7.76
N GLU A 55 -4.00 -8.70 -7.06
CA GLU A 55 -4.43 -7.30 -6.83
C GLU A 55 -3.50 -6.62 -5.83
N PHE A 56 -3.06 -7.37 -4.82
CA PHE A 56 -2.10 -6.89 -3.84
C PHE A 56 -0.70 -6.68 -4.44
N GLU A 57 -0.26 -7.50 -5.39
CA GLU A 57 1.01 -7.29 -6.10
C GLU A 57 1.07 -5.91 -6.76
N ARG A 58 -0.03 -5.47 -7.39
CA ARG A 58 -0.15 -4.10 -7.92
C ARG A 58 -0.09 -3.04 -6.83
N THR A 59 -0.66 -3.33 -5.67
CA THR A 59 -0.61 -2.45 -4.50
C THR A 59 0.82 -2.32 -3.97
N ALA A 60 1.58 -3.42 -3.92
CA ALA A 60 2.98 -3.42 -3.54
C ALA A 60 3.85 -2.61 -4.52
N SER A 61 3.63 -2.76 -5.83
CA SER A 61 4.29 -1.94 -6.85
C SER A 61 4.03 -0.45 -6.65
N ARG A 62 2.77 -0.06 -6.41
CA ARG A 62 2.40 1.34 -6.12
C ARG A 62 3.13 1.86 -4.88
N LEU A 63 3.17 1.08 -3.80
CA LEU A 63 3.90 1.45 -2.59
C LEU A 63 5.40 1.67 -2.86
N ARG A 64 6.04 0.84 -3.70
CA ARG A 64 7.44 1.05 -4.12
C ARG A 64 7.63 2.33 -4.90
N GLU A 65 6.75 2.62 -5.86
CA GLU A 65 6.80 3.88 -6.60
C GLU A 65 6.62 5.10 -5.69
N MET A 66 5.73 4.99 -4.70
CA MET A 66 5.48 6.03 -3.70
C MET A 66 6.68 6.32 -2.79
N GLN A 67 7.65 5.40 -2.70
CA GLN A 67 8.91 5.60 -1.98
C GLN A 67 9.96 6.37 -2.82
N GLY A 68 9.72 6.57 -4.11
CA GLY A 68 10.62 7.28 -4.99
C GLY A 68 10.87 8.73 -4.53
N ALA A 69 12.10 9.21 -4.68
CA ALA A 69 12.52 10.54 -4.23
C ALA A 69 11.72 11.69 -4.85
N ASP A 70 11.06 11.44 -5.99
CA ASP A 70 10.25 12.42 -6.72
C ASP A 70 8.74 12.25 -6.50
N TRP A 71 8.32 11.29 -5.67
CA TRP A 71 6.91 11.07 -5.37
C TRP A 71 6.29 12.27 -4.64
N GLY A 72 5.16 12.77 -5.16
CA GLY A 72 4.43 13.87 -4.53
C GLY A 72 5.25 15.15 -4.40
N LYS A 73 6.28 15.35 -5.22
CA LYS A 73 6.79 16.68 -5.55
C LYS A 73 5.78 17.31 -6.50
N GLY A 74 5.08 18.35 -6.04
CA GLY A 74 4.14 19.07 -6.89
C GLY A 74 4.87 19.59 -8.13
N SER A 75 4.23 19.45 -9.29
CA SER A 75 4.47 20.38 -10.38
C SER A 75 3.98 21.73 -9.89
N ASP A 76 4.87 22.56 -9.36
CA ASP A 76 4.62 24.00 -9.20
C ASP A 76 4.43 24.67 -10.57
#